data_AF-A0A1Q6INQ5-F1
#
_entry.id   AF-A0A1Q6INQ5-F1
#
_cell.length_a   1.000
_cell.length_b   1.000
_cell.length_c   1.000
_cell.angle_alpha   90.00
_cell.angle_beta   90.00
_cell.angle_gamma   90.00
#
_symmetry.space_group_name_H-M   'P 1'
#
loop_
_entity.id
_entity.type
_entity.pdbx_description
1 polymer ?
#
loop_
_entity_poly.entity_id
_entity_poly.type
_entity_poly.pdbx_seq_one_letter_code
_entity_poly.pdbx_strand_id
1 'polypeptide(L)'
;METKEMSYNELVINGFMALFFNLVMLPALVFLNFLIFGQLPWLSIPVLFMLVLLFVLMLPGYFSQEPNEARVMVFFGEYKGTFKNTGFFWVNPFMNKKKLSLRARNLDVEPIKVNDKIGNPILIGLVLVWKLKDTYKAMFEIDAQTMADSKGTGTASVSVAGRMNAFEDFVRVQSDAALRQVAGQYAYDDNEHDTNELTLRGGGEEINDQLERQLNERLAMAGMEIVEARINYLAYAPEIAAVMLRRQQASAIIT
;
A
#
# COMPACT_ATOMS: atom_id res chain seq x y z
N MET A 1 14.20 -8.63 7.86
CA MET A 1 14.41 -7.17 7.70
C MET A 1 13.74 -6.49 8.88
N GLU A 2 14.48 -5.69 9.66
CA GLU A 2 13.92 -4.96 10.80
C GLU A 2 12.86 -3.95 10.32
N THR A 3 11.68 -3.98 10.94
CA THR A 3 10.62 -3.00 10.71
C THR A 3 11.07 -1.68 11.32
N LYS A 4 11.24 -0.64 10.49
CA LYS A 4 11.60 0.71 10.96
C LYS A 4 10.37 1.52 11.39
N GLU A 5 9.19 0.91 11.40
CA GLU A 5 7.98 1.53 11.90
C GLU A 5 8.11 1.86 13.39
N MET A 6 8.13 3.15 13.71
CA MET A 6 7.96 3.62 15.07
C MET A 6 6.48 3.93 15.29
N SER A 7 5.89 3.37 16.34
CA SER A 7 4.55 3.77 16.77
C SER A 7 4.60 5.22 17.26
N TYR A 8 3.74 6.08 16.70
CA TYR A 8 3.69 7.47 17.12
C TYR A 8 3.17 7.57 18.56
N ASN A 9 4.04 7.96 19.49
CA ASN A 9 3.75 8.05 20.93
C ASN A 9 3.79 9.50 21.47
N GLU A 10 4.04 10.50 20.63
CA GLU A 10 3.99 11.90 21.04
C GLU A 10 2.54 12.35 21.27
N LEU A 11 2.30 13.21 22.28
CA LEU A 11 1.03 13.79 22.74
C LEU A 11 -0.15 13.70 21.76
N VAL A 12 -0.85 12.56 21.78
CA VAL A 12 -2.14 12.40 21.11
C VAL A 12 -3.21 12.71 22.13
N ILE A 13 -3.91 13.83 21.96
CA ILE A 13 -5.05 14.15 22.82
C ILE A 13 -6.29 13.53 22.18
N ASN A 14 -7.17 12.95 23.01
CA ASN A 14 -8.49 12.51 22.56
C ASN A 14 -9.19 13.71 21.90
N GLY A 15 -9.55 13.58 20.63
CA GLY A 15 -10.10 14.68 19.84
C GLY A 15 -11.38 15.24 20.45
N PHE A 16 -12.17 14.42 21.16
CA PHE A 16 -13.34 14.90 21.89
C PHE A 16 -12.96 15.77 23.10
N MET A 17 -11.89 15.42 23.82
CA MET A 17 -11.40 16.22 24.94
C MET A 17 -10.82 17.55 24.44
N ALA A 18 -10.07 17.52 23.33
CA ALA A 18 -9.54 18.72 22.69
C ALA A 18 -10.68 19.61 22.16
N LEU A 19 -11.71 19.02 21.54
CA LEU A 19 -12.88 19.74 21.06
C LEU A 19 -13.67 20.35 22.21
N PHE A 20 -13.89 19.62 23.31
CA PHE A 20 -14.55 20.14 24.50
C PHE A 20 -13.75 21.30 25.13
N PHE A 21 -12.44 21.14 25.30
CA PHE A 21 -11.59 22.20 25.82
C PHE A 21 -11.65 23.43 24.91
N ASN A 22 -11.57 23.24 23.60
CA ASN A 22 -11.61 24.33 22.65
C ASN A 22 -12.97 25.04 22.63
N LEU A 23 -14.08 24.28 22.67
CA LEU A 23 -15.44 24.81 22.71
C LEU A 23 -15.77 25.55 24.02
N VAL A 24 -15.17 25.17 25.15
CA VAL A 24 -15.45 25.78 26.46
C VAL A 24 -14.43 26.89 26.80
N MET A 25 -13.14 26.66 26.59
CA MET A 25 -12.10 27.62 26.97
C MET A 25 -12.07 28.85 26.08
N LEU A 26 -12.33 28.73 24.78
CA LEU A 26 -12.30 29.91 23.91
C LEU A 26 -13.41 30.91 24.24
N PRO A 27 -14.69 30.50 24.35
CA PRO A 27 -15.74 31.43 24.78
C PRO A 27 -15.48 31.98 26.18
N ALA A 28 -14.94 31.17 27.11
CA ALA A 28 -14.57 31.64 28.44
C ALA A 28 -13.47 32.71 28.40
N LEU A 29 -12.45 32.56 27.55
CA LEU A 29 -11.38 33.55 27.36
C LEU A 29 -11.88 34.81 26.65
N VAL A 30 -12.79 34.70 25.69
CA VAL A 30 -13.46 35.84 25.05
C VAL A 30 -14.31 36.60 26.07
N PHE A 31 -15.07 35.89 26.89
CA PHE A 31 -15.88 36.49 27.95
C PHE A 31 -15.02 37.17 29.02
N LEU A 32 -13.93 36.53 29.44
CA LEU A 32 -12.97 37.11 30.37
C LEU A 32 -12.30 38.36 29.79
N ASN A 33 -11.94 38.34 28.51
CA ASN A 33 -11.39 39.51 27.82
C ASN A 33 -12.38 40.68 27.83
N PHE A 34 -13.66 40.41 27.56
CA PHE A 34 -14.73 41.40 27.62
C PHE A 34 -14.92 41.95 29.04
N LEU A 35 -14.83 41.11 30.07
CA LEU A 35 -15.03 41.51 31.47
C LEU A 35 -13.88 42.38 32.01
N ILE A 36 -12.62 42.08 31.63
CA ILE A 36 -11.43 42.81 32.10
C ILE A 36 -11.17 44.07 31.28
N PHE A 37 -11.31 44.00 29.95
CA PHE A 37 -10.91 45.07 29.02
C PHE A 37 -12.09 45.76 28.33
N GLY A 38 -13.33 45.48 28.73
CA GLY A 38 -14.54 46.04 28.12
C GLY A 38 -14.61 47.56 28.13
N GLN A 39 -13.92 48.23 29.06
CA GLN A 39 -13.82 49.70 29.12
C GLN A 39 -12.72 50.30 28.23
N LEU A 40 -11.82 49.49 27.67
CA LEU A 40 -10.67 49.92 26.85
C LEU A 40 -10.68 49.23 25.47
N PRO A 41 -11.47 49.74 24.50
CA PRO A 41 -11.67 49.10 23.19
C PRO A 41 -10.37 48.88 22.39
N TRP A 42 -9.38 49.75 22.57
CA TRP A 42 -8.11 49.69 21.85
C TRP A 42 -7.24 48.45 22.17
N LEU A 43 -7.51 47.76 23.29
CA LEU A 43 -6.72 46.64 23.79
C LEU A 43 -7.51 45.34 23.70
N SER A 44 -8.85 45.41 23.84
CA SER A 44 -9.72 44.24 23.68
C SER A 44 -9.75 43.72 22.24
N ILE A 45 -9.83 44.60 21.24
CA ILE A 45 -9.88 44.24 19.82
C ILE A 45 -8.65 43.41 19.36
N PRO A 46 -7.40 43.82 19.59
CA PRO A 46 -6.24 43.03 19.15
C PRO A 46 -6.09 41.71 19.91
N VAL A 47 -6.47 41.66 21.19
CA VAL A 47 -6.43 40.42 21.98
C VAL A 47 -7.48 39.43 21.47
N LEU A 48 -8.70 39.90 21.18
CA LEU A 48 -9.74 39.08 20.58
C LEU A 48 -9.31 38.53 19.21
N PHE A 49 -8.71 39.37 18.37
CA PHE A 49 -8.20 38.94 17.06
C PHE A 49 -7.11 37.86 17.20
N MET A 50 -6.17 38.03 18.12
CA MET A 50 -5.14 37.03 18.41
C MET A 50 -5.74 35.70 18.89
N LEU A 51 -6.77 35.75 19.73
CA LEU A 51 -7.45 34.56 20.25
C LEU A 51 -8.21 33.80 19.15
N VAL A 52 -8.90 34.52 18.27
CA VAL A 52 -9.60 33.96 17.10
C VAL A 52 -8.60 33.37 16.11
N LEU A 53 -7.46 34.04 15.88
CA LEU A 53 -6.40 33.53 15.02
C LEU A 53 -5.81 32.21 15.56
N LEU A 54 -5.55 32.13 16.87
CA LEU A 54 -5.09 30.90 17.53
C LEU A 54 -6.13 29.78 17.40
N PHE A 55 -7.42 30.09 17.53
CA PHE A 55 -8.49 29.11 17.34
C PHE A 55 -8.50 28.54 15.91
N VAL A 56 -8.48 29.42 14.90
CA VAL A 56 -8.47 29.01 13.49
C VAL A 56 -7.26 28.12 13.20
N LEU A 57 -6.11 28.43 13.80
CA LEU A 57 -4.88 27.63 13.65
C LEU A 57 -4.97 26.25 14.29
N MET A 58 -5.82 26.04 15.30
CA MET A 58 -6.02 24.73 15.96
C MET A 58 -6.98 23.79 15.22
N LEU A 59 -7.88 24.33 14.37
CA LEU A 59 -8.85 23.54 13.59
C LEU A 59 -8.22 22.48 12.65
N PRO A 60 -7.13 22.74 11.90
CA PRO A 60 -6.53 21.71 11.05
C PRO A 60 -5.85 20.57 11.83
N GLY A 61 -5.74 20.67 13.16
CA GLY A 61 -5.15 19.64 14.03
C GLY A 61 -6.00 18.36 14.15
N TYR A 62 -7.33 18.47 14.03
CA TYR A 62 -8.27 17.36 14.22
C TYR A 62 -8.24 16.35 13.08
N PHE A 63 -8.37 15.07 13.41
CA PHE A 63 -8.67 14.03 12.42
C PHE A 63 -9.36 12.81 13.02
N SER A 64 -10.17 12.16 12.20
CA SER A 64 -10.69 10.82 12.45
C SER A 64 -9.80 9.75 11.81
N GLN A 65 -9.65 8.62 12.47
CA GLN A 65 -8.88 7.45 12.03
C GLN A 65 -9.77 6.20 12.05
N GLU A 66 -9.96 5.58 10.88
CA GLU A 66 -10.77 4.38 10.72
C GLU A 66 -9.97 3.09 11.02
N PRO A 67 -10.65 1.96 11.31
CA PRO A 67 -10.00 0.65 11.41
C PRO A 67 -9.28 0.26 10.12
N ASN A 68 -8.12 -0.39 10.25
CA ASN A 68 -7.26 -0.79 9.11
C ASN A 68 -6.78 0.37 8.24
N GLU A 69 -6.76 1.59 8.79
CA GLU A 69 -6.03 2.72 8.23
C GLU A 69 -4.83 3.05 9.12
N ALA A 70 -3.73 3.46 8.49
CA ALA A 70 -2.58 4.03 9.15
C ALA A 70 -2.38 5.47 8.71
N ARG A 71 -1.77 6.26 9.59
CA ARG A 71 -1.36 7.63 9.26
C ARG A 71 0.11 7.83 9.56
N VAL A 72 0.86 8.15 8.53
CA VAL A 72 2.26 8.53 8.65
C VAL A 72 2.31 9.99 9.08
N MET A 73 2.93 10.22 10.24
CA MET A 73 3.11 11.53 10.85
C MET A 73 4.49 12.06 10.50
N VAL A 74 4.53 13.19 9.80
CA VAL A 74 5.77 13.88 9.42
C VAL A 74 5.76 15.28 10.02
N PHE A 75 6.80 15.59 10.78
CA PHE A 75 7.01 16.92 11.34
C PHE A 75 8.19 17.57 10.64
N PHE A 76 7.96 18.64 9.87
CA PHE A 76 9.03 19.37 9.18
C PHE A 76 10.03 18.50 8.38
N GLY A 77 9.53 17.42 7.75
CA GLY A 77 10.37 16.50 6.96
C GLY A 77 10.95 15.33 7.76
N GLU A 78 10.91 15.37 9.09
CA GLU A 78 11.28 14.24 9.93
C GLU A 78 10.09 13.29 10.14
N TYR A 79 10.33 11.99 9.92
CA TYR A 79 9.36 10.96 10.26
C TYR A 79 9.29 10.81 11.79
N LYS A 80 8.12 11.10 12.36
CA LYS A 80 7.87 11.00 13.81
C LYS A 80 7.22 9.68 14.21
N GLY A 81 6.59 8.99 13.27
CA GLY A 81 5.98 7.69 13.52
C GLY A 81 4.72 7.44 12.69
N THR A 82 4.19 6.24 12.84
CA THR A 82 2.92 5.81 12.24
C THR A 82 1.87 5.67 13.33
N PHE A 83 0.71 6.30 13.13
CA PHE A 83 -0.44 6.19 14.02
C PHE A 83 -1.47 5.20 13.46
N LYS A 84 -1.80 4.16 14.25
CA LYS A 84 -2.73 3.08 13.87
C LYS A 84 -3.96 2.98 14.79
N ASN A 85 -4.01 3.75 15.87
CA ASN A 85 -5.12 3.68 16.82
C ASN A 85 -6.39 4.28 16.21
N THR A 86 -7.51 3.58 16.36
CA THR A 86 -8.81 4.02 15.85
C THR A 86 -9.43 5.06 16.77
N GLY A 87 -10.16 6.01 16.18
CA GLY A 87 -10.85 7.06 16.92
C GLY A 87 -10.61 8.46 16.39
N PHE A 88 -11.06 9.44 17.18
CA PHE A 88 -10.93 10.86 16.87
C PHE A 88 -9.83 11.48 17.72
N PHE A 89 -8.86 12.13 17.08
CA PHE A 89 -7.67 12.64 17.74
C PHE A 89 -7.33 14.06 17.30
N TRP A 90 -6.67 14.77 18.19
CA TRP A 90 -6.08 16.07 17.90
C TRP A 90 -4.56 15.96 18.02
N VAL A 91 -3.88 16.45 16.98
CA VAL A 91 -2.42 16.58 16.93
C VAL A 91 -2.06 18.00 16.51
N ASN A 92 -0.79 18.35 16.70
CA ASN A 92 -0.26 19.66 16.32
C ASN A 92 -0.64 20.00 14.85
N PRO A 93 -1.26 21.16 14.58
CA PRO A 93 -1.73 21.55 13.25
C PRO A 93 -0.60 21.64 12.20
N PHE A 94 0.65 21.82 12.61
CA PHE A 94 1.81 21.84 11.71
C PHE A 94 2.29 20.45 11.28
N MET A 95 1.68 19.37 11.78
CA MET A 95 2.02 18.00 11.39
C MET A 95 1.42 17.67 10.02
N ASN A 96 2.27 17.20 9.10
CA ASN A 96 1.80 16.63 7.85
C ASN A 96 1.30 15.20 8.09
N LYS A 97 0.07 14.95 7.66
CA LYS A 97 -0.72 13.76 7.96
C LYS A 97 -1.02 13.02 6.67
N LYS A 98 -0.25 11.97 6.35
CA LYS A 98 -0.48 11.17 5.14
C LYS A 98 -1.22 9.89 5.51
N LYS A 99 -2.43 9.71 4.97
CA LYS A 99 -3.24 8.52 5.19
C LYS A 99 -2.82 7.39 4.25
N LEU A 100 -2.66 6.18 4.78
CA LEU A 100 -2.45 4.95 4.03
C LEU A 100 -3.44 3.88 4.51
N SER A 101 -3.94 3.08 3.57
CA SER A 101 -4.86 1.98 3.86
C SER A 101 -4.06 0.69 4.07
N LEU A 102 -4.26 0.00 5.19
CA LEU A 102 -3.64 -1.29 5.49
C LEU A 102 -4.51 -2.48 5.05
N ARG A 103 -5.60 -2.22 4.33
CA ARG A 103 -6.56 -3.24 3.91
C ARG A 103 -5.94 -4.13 2.83
N ALA A 104 -6.25 -5.42 2.90
CA ALA A 104 -5.86 -6.37 1.86
C ALA A 104 -6.57 -6.03 0.53
N ARG A 105 -5.84 -6.23 -0.58
CA ARG A 105 -6.30 -5.96 -1.94
C ARG A 105 -5.97 -7.17 -2.81
N ASN A 106 -6.90 -7.49 -3.70
CA ASN A 106 -6.67 -8.51 -4.73
C ASN A 106 -6.10 -7.84 -5.97
N LEU A 107 -5.13 -8.51 -6.59
CA LEU A 107 -4.60 -8.15 -7.89
C LEU A 107 -4.71 -9.38 -8.80
N ASP A 108 -5.46 -9.19 -9.89
CA ASP A 108 -5.56 -10.15 -10.97
C ASP A 108 -4.60 -9.73 -12.09
N VAL A 109 -3.60 -10.59 -12.35
CA VAL A 109 -2.63 -10.42 -13.43
C VAL A 109 -3.13 -11.15 -14.66
N GLU A 110 -3.24 -10.43 -15.78
CA GLU A 110 -3.66 -11.01 -17.05
C GLU A 110 -2.64 -12.04 -17.55
N PRO A 111 -3.07 -13.13 -18.23
CA PRO A 111 -2.14 -14.15 -18.72
C PRO A 111 -1.11 -13.58 -19.69
N ILE A 112 0.17 -13.76 -19.36
CA ILE A 112 1.30 -13.32 -20.20
C ILE A 112 1.93 -14.51 -20.93
N LYS A 113 2.39 -14.27 -22.16
CA LYS A 113 3.19 -15.26 -22.92
C LYS A 113 4.63 -15.25 -22.44
N VAL A 114 5.07 -16.38 -21.91
CA VAL A 114 6.43 -16.59 -21.41
C VAL A 114 6.97 -17.92 -21.91
N ASN A 115 8.28 -18.08 -21.88
CA ASN A 115 8.91 -19.35 -22.18
C ASN A 115 9.15 -20.09 -20.87
N ASP A 116 8.87 -21.37 -20.93
CA ASP A 116 9.16 -22.37 -19.93
C ASP A 116 10.67 -22.70 -19.86
N LYS A 117 11.14 -23.45 -18.84
CA LYS A 117 12.49 -24.05 -18.76
C LYS A 117 12.93 -24.74 -20.07
N ILE A 118 12.01 -25.45 -20.75
CA ILE A 118 12.31 -26.19 -22.00
C ILE A 118 12.22 -25.28 -23.24
N GLY A 119 11.83 -24.02 -23.08
CA GLY A 119 11.63 -23.06 -24.16
C GLY A 119 10.26 -23.17 -24.84
N ASN A 120 9.34 -23.95 -24.29
CA ASN A 120 7.96 -24.02 -24.77
C ASN A 120 7.24 -22.70 -24.44
N PRO A 121 6.58 -22.04 -25.41
CA PRO A 121 5.78 -20.86 -25.13
C PRO A 121 4.49 -21.24 -24.39
N ILE A 122 4.31 -20.70 -23.20
CA ILE A 122 3.16 -20.93 -22.32
C ILE A 122 2.49 -19.59 -21.97
N LEU A 123 1.21 -19.65 -21.67
CA LEU A 123 0.43 -18.57 -21.09
C LEU A 123 0.27 -18.85 -19.61
N ILE A 124 0.71 -17.91 -18.77
CA ILE A 124 0.64 -18.01 -17.32
C ILE A 124 0.00 -16.77 -16.73
N GLY A 125 -0.94 -16.96 -15.81
CA GLY A 125 -1.62 -15.91 -15.05
C GLY A 125 -1.51 -16.17 -13.55
N LEU A 126 -1.63 -15.10 -12.76
CA LEU A 126 -1.47 -15.12 -11.32
C LEU A 126 -2.58 -14.29 -10.68
N VAL A 127 -3.16 -14.81 -9.60
CA VAL A 127 -3.95 -14.01 -8.65
C VAL A 127 -3.17 -13.90 -7.35
N LEU A 128 -3.11 -12.70 -6.79
CA LEU A 128 -2.47 -12.49 -5.50
C LEU A 128 -3.27 -11.53 -4.64
N VAL A 129 -3.12 -11.71 -3.32
CA VAL A 129 -3.68 -10.85 -2.29
C VAL A 129 -2.52 -10.22 -1.55
N TRP A 130 -2.49 -8.89 -1.49
CA TRP A 130 -1.40 -8.14 -0.86
C TRP A 130 -1.94 -7.10 0.12
N LYS A 131 -1.11 -6.70 1.08
CA LYS A 131 -1.39 -5.63 2.05
C LYS A 131 -0.12 -4.88 2.42
N LEU A 132 -0.28 -3.66 2.96
CA LEU A 132 0.83 -2.90 3.52
C LEU A 132 1.19 -3.41 4.91
N LYS A 133 2.47 -3.74 5.12
CA LYS A 133 3.03 -4.16 6.42
C LYS A 133 3.85 -3.04 7.05
N ASP A 134 4.75 -2.44 6.28
CA ASP A 134 5.61 -1.33 6.71
C ASP A 134 5.23 -0.05 5.95
N THR A 135 4.50 0.80 6.67
CA THR A 135 3.97 2.10 6.22
C THR A 135 5.10 3.11 6.00
N TYR A 136 6.23 2.99 6.71
CA TYR A 136 7.38 3.88 6.50
C TYR A 136 8.00 3.58 5.14
N LYS A 137 8.36 2.32 4.90
CA LYS A 137 8.96 1.91 3.62
C LYS A 137 8.05 2.23 2.44
N ALA A 138 6.77 1.91 2.57
CA ALA A 138 5.78 2.20 1.54
C ALA A 138 5.67 3.69 1.20
N MET A 139 5.87 4.59 2.18
CA MET A 139 5.75 6.03 1.97
C MET A 139 7.04 6.69 1.47
N PHE A 140 8.21 6.15 1.80
CA PHE A 140 9.50 6.85 1.59
C PHE A 140 10.50 6.10 0.72
N GLU A 141 10.42 4.78 0.60
CA GLU A 141 11.34 3.99 -0.23
C GLU A 141 10.86 3.87 -1.69
N ILE A 142 9.55 4.04 -1.94
CA ILE A 142 8.99 4.11 -3.29
C ILE A 142 8.65 5.57 -3.61
N ASP A 143 9.35 6.13 -4.60
CA ASP A 143 8.96 7.39 -5.21
C ASP A 143 7.62 7.22 -5.93
N ALA A 144 6.52 7.47 -5.23
CA ALA A 144 5.20 7.63 -5.87
C ALA A 144 5.22 8.78 -6.91
N GLN A 145 6.22 9.65 -6.84
CA GLN A 145 6.36 10.83 -7.70
C GLN A 145 6.90 10.50 -9.10
N THR A 146 7.85 9.58 -9.25
CA THR A 146 8.37 9.17 -10.57
C THR A 146 7.44 8.20 -11.30
N MET A 147 6.51 7.54 -10.60
CA MET A 147 5.47 6.71 -11.21
C MET A 147 4.26 7.53 -11.70
N ALA A 148 3.97 8.66 -11.05
CA ALA A 148 2.87 9.57 -11.40
C ALA A 148 3.18 10.50 -12.58
N ASP A 149 4.45 10.69 -12.95
CA ASP A 149 4.88 11.61 -14.01
C ASP A 149 4.68 11.05 -15.44
N SER A 150 4.19 9.80 -15.59
CA SER A 150 3.94 9.20 -16.91
C SER A 150 2.62 9.64 -17.57
N LYS A 151 1.73 10.31 -16.83
CA LYS A 151 0.49 10.88 -17.39
C LYS A 151 0.47 12.38 -17.15
N GLY A 152 0.97 13.11 -18.16
CA GLY A 152 1.01 14.57 -18.18
C GLY A 152 -0.36 15.19 -17.94
N THR A 153 -0.61 15.58 -16.71
CA THR A 153 -1.54 16.67 -16.37
C THR A 153 -1.02 17.29 -15.08
N GLY A 154 -0.38 18.45 -15.23
CA GLY A 154 0.10 19.27 -14.14
C GLY A 154 -1.08 19.71 -13.26
N THR A 155 -1.33 18.93 -12.21
CA THR A 155 -1.77 19.31 -10.87
C THR A 155 -1.80 17.98 -10.13
N ALA A 156 -0.63 17.54 -9.65
CA ALA A 156 -0.51 16.37 -8.81
C ALA A 156 -1.28 16.64 -7.51
N SER A 157 -2.59 16.40 -7.54
CA SER A 157 -3.33 16.18 -6.32
C SER A 157 -2.67 14.98 -5.68
N VAL A 158 -2.03 15.27 -4.56
CA VAL A 158 -1.39 14.37 -3.61
C VAL A 158 -2.49 13.53 -2.94
N SER A 159 -3.40 12.98 -3.73
CA SER A 159 -4.56 12.21 -3.28
C SER A 159 -4.09 10.84 -2.81
N VAL A 160 -4.79 10.31 -1.81
CA VAL A 160 -4.52 8.95 -1.30
C VAL A 160 -4.77 7.92 -2.40
N ALA A 161 -5.76 8.17 -3.26
CA ALA A 161 -6.11 7.31 -4.40
C ALA A 161 -4.96 7.20 -5.42
N GLY A 162 -4.35 8.32 -5.82
CA GLY A 162 -3.26 8.31 -6.80
C GLY A 162 -2.05 7.50 -6.34
N ARG A 163 -1.71 7.56 -5.05
CA ARG A 163 -0.62 6.75 -4.46
C ARG A 163 -0.93 5.26 -4.47
N MET A 164 -2.18 4.94 -4.19
CA MET A 164 -2.61 3.57 -4.10
C MET A 164 -2.59 2.88 -5.47
N ASN A 165 -2.93 3.62 -6.53
CA ASN A 165 -2.76 3.15 -7.91
C ASN A 165 -1.28 2.92 -8.23
N ALA A 166 -0.38 3.82 -7.81
CA ALA A 166 1.06 3.62 -8.00
C ALA A 166 1.59 2.36 -7.29
N PHE A 167 1.07 2.03 -6.10
CA PHE A 167 1.40 0.77 -5.43
C PHE A 167 0.87 -0.44 -6.18
N GLU A 168 -0.38 -0.39 -6.67
CA GLU A 168 -0.96 -1.47 -7.48
C GLU A 168 -0.15 -1.71 -8.77
N ASP A 169 0.25 -0.64 -9.45
CA ASP A 169 1.09 -0.71 -10.65
C ASP A 169 2.47 -1.30 -10.34
N PHE A 170 3.08 -0.90 -9.21
CA PHE A 170 4.35 -1.48 -8.77
C PHE A 170 4.22 -2.98 -8.48
N VAL A 171 3.18 -3.39 -7.75
CA VAL A 171 2.92 -4.81 -7.45
C VAL A 171 2.71 -5.58 -8.76
N ARG A 172 1.95 -5.03 -9.72
CA ARG A 172 1.74 -5.64 -11.05
C ARG A 172 3.06 -5.88 -11.78
N VAL A 173 3.91 -4.85 -11.90
CA VAL A 173 5.20 -4.97 -12.59
C VAL A 173 6.12 -5.99 -11.90
N GLN A 174 6.20 -5.98 -10.57
CA GLN A 174 7.00 -6.96 -9.84
C GLN A 174 6.46 -8.37 -9.97
N SER A 175 5.13 -8.52 -10.04
CA SER A 175 4.48 -9.81 -10.21
C SER A 175 4.72 -10.40 -11.59
N ASP A 176 4.65 -9.60 -12.65
CA ASP A 176 4.99 -10.04 -14.00
C ASP A 176 6.45 -10.51 -14.10
N ALA A 177 7.37 -9.77 -13.48
CA ALA A 177 8.78 -10.11 -13.46
C ALA A 177 9.06 -11.41 -12.68
N ALA A 178 8.43 -11.59 -11.52
CA ALA A 178 8.54 -12.82 -10.74
C ALA A 178 7.91 -14.02 -11.47
N LEU A 179 6.74 -13.84 -12.08
CA LEU A 179 6.05 -14.89 -12.82
C LEU A 179 6.88 -15.38 -14.01
N ARG A 180 7.52 -14.46 -14.75
CA ARG A 180 8.48 -14.81 -15.82
C ARG A 180 9.68 -15.60 -15.30
N GLN A 181 10.21 -15.22 -14.15
CA GLN A 181 11.34 -15.91 -13.55
C GLN A 181 10.97 -17.33 -13.11
N VAL A 182 9.84 -17.51 -12.44
CA VAL A 182 9.35 -18.83 -12.01
C VAL A 182 9.04 -19.71 -13.21
N ALA A 183 8.35 -19.17 -14.23
CA ALA A 183 8.07 -19.91 -15.46
C ALA A 183 9.33 -20.39 -16.18
N GLY A 184 10.42 -19.60 -16.17
CA GLY A 184 11.68 -20.01 -16.78
C GLY A 184 12.48 -21.06 -16.00
N GLN A 185 12.14 -21.31 -14.73
CA GLN A 185 12.84 -22.28 -13.87
C GLN A 185 12.20 -23.67 -13.91
N TYR A 186 10.94 -23.77 -14.31
CA TYR A 186 10.14 -24.99 -14.24
C TYR A 186 9.63 -25.42 -15.61
N ALA A 187 9.49 -26.74 -15.78
CA ALA A 187 8.87 -27.33 -16.95
C ALA A 187 7.34 -27.33 -16.85
N TYR A 188 6.64 -27.24 -17.98
CA TYR A 188 5.18 -27.17 -18.00
C TYR A 188 4.60 -28.53 -17.63
N ASP A 189 5.16 -29.58 -18.22
CA ASP A 189 4.87 -30.97 -17.93
C ASP A 189 6.14 -31.79 -17.76
N ASP A 190 5.99 -32.96 -17.13
CA ASP A 190 7.04 -33.96 -17.02
C ASP A 190 7.38 -34.42 -18.44
N ASN A 191 8.51 -33.96 -18.95
CA ASN A 191 9.11 -34.58 -20.11
C ASN A 191 9.85 -35.82 -19.63
N GLU A 192 9.85 -36.90 -20.43
CA GLU A 192 10.35 -38.27 -20.13
C GLU A 192 11.80 -38.36 -19.61
N HIS A 193 12.49 -37.24 -19.40
CA HIS A 193 13.89 -37.14 -19.02
C HIS A 193 14.13 -36.93 -17.51
N ASP A 194 13.15 -36.49 -16.70
CA ASP A 194 13.32 -36.37 -15.24
C ASP A 194 11.97 -36.39 -14.49
N THR A 195 11.53 -37.56 -14.01
CA THR A 195 10.23 -37.75 -13.31
C THR A 195 10.19 -37.21 -11.88
N ASN A 196 11.26 -36.51 -11.44
CA ASN A 196 11.45 -36.09 -10.06
C ASN A 196 11.64 -34.57 -9.93
N GLU A 197 11.52 -33.81 -11.03
CA GLU A 197 11.56 -32.35 -11.01
C GLU A 197 10.13 -31.78 -10.88
N LEU A 198 9.99 -30.68 -10.14
CA LEU A 198 8.71 -29.98 -10.07
C LEU A 198 8.32 -29.39 -11.42
N THR A 199 7.04 -29.49 -11.76
CA THR A 199 6.45 -28.93 -12.98
C THR A 199 5.37 -27.92 -12.66
N LEU A 200 5.21 -26.89 -13.50
CA LEU A 200 4.17 -25.86 -13.35
C LEU A 200 2.77 -26.46 -13.27
N ARG A 201 2.53 -27.60 -13.92
CA ARG A 201 1.24 -28.31 -13.89
C ARG A 201 1.07 -29.25 -12.70
N GLY A 202 2.11 -29.99 -12.32
CA GLY A 202 2.03 -31.04 -11.28
C GLY A 202 2.36 -30.55 -9.87
N GLY A 203 3.26 -29.58 -9.74
CA GLY A 203 3.80 -29.07 -8.47
C GLY A 203 3.14 -27.78 -7.97
N GLY A 204 1.86 -27.57 -8.27
CA GLY A 204 1.19 -26.27 -8.08
C GLY A 204 1.31 -25.68 -6.67
N GLU A 205 1.22 -26.47 -5.60
CA GLU A 205 1.29 -25.98 -4.22
C GLU A 205 2.70 -25.52 -3.84
N GLU A 206 3.71 -26.36 -4.05
CA GLU A 206 5.11 -26.00 -3.79
C GLU A 206 5.60 -24.84 -4.68
N ILE A 207 5.11 -24.75 -5.92
CA ILE A 207 5.44 -23.63 -6.82
C ILE A 207 4.75 -22.34 -6.36
N ASN A 208 3.51 -22.42 -5.86
CA ASN A 208 2.84 -21.26 -5.28
C ASN A 208 3.59 -20.76 -4.04
N ASP A 209 4.06 -21.65 -3.16
CA ASP A 209 4.86 -21.27 -1.98
C ASP A 209 6.17 -20.60 -2.37
N GLN A 210 6.84 -21.11 -3.40
CA GLN A 210 8.06 -20.49 -3.91
C GLN A 210 7.80 -19.13 -4.57
N LEU A 211 6.72 -19.02 -5.33
CA LEU A 211 6.28 -17.78 -5.96
C LEU A 211 5.93 -16.74 -4.90
N GLU A 212 5.20 -17.13 -3.86
CA GLU A 212 4.89 -16.28 -2.71
C GLU A 212 6.18 -15.81 -2.04
N ARG A 213 7.14 -16.69 -1.78
CA ARG A 213 8.43 -16.32 -1.18
C ARG A 213 9.19 -15.30 -2.04
N GLN A 214 9.33 -15.57 -3.35
CA GLN A 214 10.04 -14.66 -4.25
C GLN A 214 9.35 -13.29 -4.36
N LEU A 215 8.02 -13.28 -4.43
CA LEU A 215 7.26 -12.03 -4.47
C LEU A 215 7.37 -11.28 -3.15
N ASN A 216 7.30 -11.97 -2.00
CA ASN A 216 7.41 -11.34 -0.70
C ASN A 216 8.81 -10.74 -0.49
N GLU A 217 9.88 -11.38 -0.96
CA GLU A 217 11.24 -10.83 -0.95
C GLU A 217 11.34 -9.52 -1.75
N ARG A 218 10.74 -9.48 -2.95
CA ARG A 218 10.73 -8.29 -3.82
C ARG A 218 9.86 -7.17 -3.26
N LEU A 219 8.68 -7.50 -2.72
CA LEU A 219 7.71 -6.53 -2.21
C LEU A 219 8.02 -6.05 -0.79
N ALA A 220 8.79 -6.80 0.00
CA ALA A 220 9.25 -6.39 1.32
C ALA A 220 10.20 -5.18 1.28
N MET A 221 10.92 -4.99 0.16
CA MET A 221 11.70 -3.78 -0.12
C MET A 221 10.83 -2.53 -0.23
N ALA A 222 9.54 -2.71 -0.51
CA ALA A 222 8.56 -1.65 -0.65
C ALA A 222 7.61 -1.54 0.56
N GLY A 223 7.83 -2.34 1.61
CA GLY A 223 6.96 -2.40 2.78
C GLY A 223 5.61 -3.11 2.55
N MET A 224 5.47 -3.83 1.44
CA MET A 224 4.31 -4.65 1.13
C MET A 224 4.55 -6.11 1.50
N GLU A 225 3.48 -6.81 1.83
CA GLU A 225 3.48 -8.23 2.13
C GLU A 225 2.40 -8.92 1.29
N ILE A 226 2.74 -10.08 0.75
CA ILE A 226 1.77 -10.98 0.13
C ILE A 226 1.10 -11.80 1.23
N VAL A 227 -0.23 -11.84 1.19
CA VAL A 227 -1.06 -12.70 2.05
C VAL A 227 -1.24 -14.07 1.39
N GLU A 228 -1.36 -14.09 0.05
CA GLU A 228 -1.57 -15.30 -0.73
C GLU A 228 -1.21 -15.03 -2.20
N ALA A 229 -0.53 -15.97 -2.86
CA ALA A 229 -0.28 -15.93 -4.31
C ALA A 229 -0.56 -17.29 -4.95
N ARG A 230 -1.31 -17.31 -6.05
CA ARG A 230 -1.66 -18.54 -6.78
C ARG A 230 -1.65 -18.35 -8.28
N ILE A 231 -1.02 -19.28 -9.00
CA ILE A 231 -1.18 -19.38 -10.45
C ILE A 231 -2.65 -19.74 -10.75
N ASN A 232 -3.39 -18.84 -11.41
CA ASN A 232 -4.81 -19.04 -11.71
C ASN A 232 -5.04 -19.54 -13.14
N TYR A 233 -4.04 -19.40 -14.01
CA TYR A 233 -4.12 -19.76 -15.41
C TYR A 233 -2.78 -20.32 -15.88
N LEU A 234 -2.83 -21.50 -16.49
CA LEU A 234 -1.66 -22.15 -17.08
C LEU A 234 -2.13 -22.92 -18.32
N ALA A 235 -1.61 -22.54 -19.49
CA ALA A 235 -1.92 -23.20 -20.75
C ALA A 235 -0.76 -23.10 -21.74
N TYR A 236 -0.68 -24.03 -22.69
CA TYR A 236 0.19 -23.86 -23.86
C TYR A 236 -0.24 -22.65 -24.69
N ALA A 237 0.72 -21.93 -25.28
CA ALA A 237 0.42 -20.84 -26.19
C ALA A 237 -0.35 -21.35 -27.44
N PRO A 238 -1.22 -20.51 -28.05
CA PRO A 238 -2.04 -20.92 -29.19
C PRO A 238 -1.24 -21.53 -30.37
N GLU A 239 0.02 -21.10 -30.54
CA GLU A 239 0.93 -21.57 -31.60
C GLU A 239 1.31 -23.05 -31.49
N ILE A 240 1.41 -23.60 -30.28
CA ILE A 240 1.86 -24.98 -30.04
C ILE A 240 0.77 -25.88 -29.43
N ALA A 241 -0.35 -25.31 -29.01
CA ALA A 241 -1.43 -26.04 -28.33
C ALA A 241 -1.93 -27.26 -29.13
N ALA A 242 -2.12 -27.11 -30.45
CA ALA A 242 -2.61 -28.20 -31.29
C ALA A 242 -1.58 -29.34 -31.47
N VAL A 243 -0.29 -29.01 -31.54
CA VAL A 243 0.79 -29.99 -31.69
C VAL A 243 1.00 -30.76 -30.38
N MET A 244 0.99 -30.06 -29.25
CA MET A 244 1.14 -30.66 -27.93
C MET A 244 -0.04 -31.56 -27.57
N LEU A 245 -1.27 -31.17 -27.92
CA LEU A 245 -2.45 -32.02 -27.72
C LEU A 245 -2.31 -33.35 -28.48
N ARG A 246 -1.83 -33.32 -29.72
CA ARG A 246 -1.55 -34.55 -30.49
C ARG A 246 -0.45 -35.39 -29.85
N ARG A 247 0.62 -34.76 -29.33
CA ARG A 247 1.70 -35.47 -28.60
C ARG A 247 1.17 -36.15 -27.34
N GLN A 248 0.33 -35.46 -26.56
CA GLN A 248 -0.29 -36.03 -25.36
C GLN A 248 -1.22 -37.20 -25.71
N GLN A 249 -2.04 -37.08 -26.77
CA GLN A 249 -2.90 -38.16 -27.24
C GLN A 249 -2.11 -39.37 -27.74
N ALA A 250 -1.03 -39.16 -28.51
CA ALA A 250 -0.19 -40.24 -29.00
C ALA A 250 0.50 -41.00 -27.85
N SER A 251 1.00 -40.27 -26.84
CA SER A 251 1.65 -40.87 -25.67
C SER A 251 0.67 -41.69 -24.82
N ALA A 252 -0.57 -41.21 -24.69
CA ALA A 252 -1.64 -41.92 -23.96
C ALA A 252 -2.14 -43.20 -24.66
N ILE A 253 -1.84 -43.39 -25.96
CA ILE A 253 -2.21 -44.60 -26.72
C ILE A 253 -1.10 -45.67 -26.64
N ILE A 254 0.14 -45.26 -26.34
CA ILE A 254 1.32 -46.15 -26.31
C ILE A 254 1.53 -46.78 -24.90
N THR A 255 0.81 -46.31 -23.89
CA THR A 255 0.79 -46.89 -22.53
C THR A 255 -0.45 -47.77 -22.33
#